data_AF-J2RA70-F1
#
_entry.id   AF-J2RA70-F1
#
_cell.length_a   1.000
_cell.length_b   1.000
_cell.length_c   1.000
_cell.angle_alpha   90.00
_cell.angle_beta   90.00
_cell.angle_gamma   90.00
#
_symmetry.space_group_name_H-M   'P 1'
#
loop_
_entity.id
_entity.type
_entity.pdbx_description
1 polymer ?
#
loop_
_entity_poly.entity_id
_entity_poly.type
_entity_poly.pdbx_seq_one_letter_code
_entity_poly.pdbx_strand_id
1 'polypeptide(L)'
;MSNPSPISLRCVPAPFVEQASENVLTLNKPDGSTGITVEVSRWPFMALGQPTTLHACGQTSDGSPIMLRIADAEPLTQQEFEEGWRRTIAWDDLQDLKHNSQLMLIFQLALNNAGCDCPLLFPPISLKVRVPFEDLTTFSDAEEAPWNGWTKGPAAIDPGDLVVAKDEDIYVLNNRTYTNASAGIILEKNFANLEAGTRYEFGLQVRRTNTSSSVPSLSLAAGTQTVTEAKDFPAMTWESLEGTFTADSSQCTLAIISHTASGSGNDYAIKRICVRSV
;
A
#
# COMPACT_ATOMS: atom_id res chain seq x y z
N MET A 1 4.23 59.44 -8.36
CA MET A 1 3.64 58.21 -7.78
C MET A 1 3.29 57.31 -8.95
N SER A 2 4.04 56.23 -9.13
CA SER A 2 3.76 55.21 -10.15
C SER A 2 2.53 54.42 -9.72
N ASN A 3 1.53 54.28 -10.60
CA ASN A 3 0.37 53.45 -10.33
C ASN A 3 0.83 52.01 -10.05
N PRO A 4 0.30 51.33 -9.01
CA PRO A 4 0.57 49.92 -8.81
C PRO A 4 0.02 49.16 -10.02
N SER A 5 0.90 48.42 -10.70
CA SER A 5 0.49 47.58 -11.82
C SER A 5 -0.34 46.41 -11.27
N PRO A 6 -1.55 46.13 -11.79
CA PRO A 6 -2.33 45.01 -11.32
C PRO A 6 -1.61 43.70 -11.65
N ILE A 7 -1.30 42.91 -10.62
CA ILE A 7 -0.78 41.55 -10.77
C ILE A 7 -1.94 40.66 -11.21
N SER A 8 -1.83 40.03 -12.38
CA SER A 8 -2.79 39.02 -12.81
C SER A 8 -2.50 37.69 -12.13
N LEU A 9 -3.49 37.13 -11.42
CA LEU A 9 -3.43 35.79 -10.84
C LEU A 9 -3.27 34.67 -11.89
N ARG A 10 -3.45 34.98 -13.18
CA ARG A 10 -3.13 34.05 -14.29
C ARG A 10 -1.64 33.90 -14.56
N CYS A 11 -0.79 34.67 -13.87
CA CYS A 11 0.65 34.73 -14.11
C CYS A 11 1.49 34.03 -13.05
N VAL A 12 0.87 33.32 -12.10
CA VAL A 12 1.57 32.52 -11.09
C VAL A 12 1.42 31.02 -11.38
N PRO A 13 2.50 30.23 -11.30
CA PRO A 13 2.44 28.79 -11.54
C PRO A 13 1.75 28.05 -10.39
N ALA A 14 1.20 26.87 -10.67
CA ALA A 14 0.82 25.95 -9.60
C ALA A 14 2.07 25.21 -9.07
N PRO A 15 2.08 24.74 -7.81
CA PRO A 15 3.08 23.78 -7.37
C PRO A 15 3.09 22.52 -8.24
N PHE A 16 4.25 21.90 -8.37
CA PHE A 16 4.47 20.64 -9.06
C PHE A 16 5.09 19.63 -8.09
N VAL A 17 4.70 18.36 -8.19
CA VAL A 17 5.25 17.28 -7.35
C VAL A 17 5.85 16.22 -8.26
N GLU A 18 7.17 16.07 -8.21
CA GLU A 18 7.93 15.17 -9.12
C GLU A 18 7.45 13.71 -9.02
N GLN A 19 7.09 13.24 -7.83
CA GLN A 19 6.72 11.85 -7.54
C GLN A 19 5.23 11.57 -7.83
N ALA A 20 4.44 12.59 -8.18
CA ALA A 20 3.05 12.42 -8.55
C ALA A 20 2.91 12.21 -10.06
N SER A 21 2.06 11.27 -10.46
CA SER A 21 1.72 11.02 -11.86
C SER A 21 0.21 11.16 -12.04
N GLU A 22 -0.22 11.91 -13.06
CA GLU A 22 -1.66 12.16 -13.35
C GLU A 22 -2.47 12.63 -12.12
N ASN A 23 -1.88 13.50 -11.29
CA ASN A 23 -2.43 13.97 -10.01
C ASN A 23 -2.67 12.87 -8.96
N VAL A 24 -1.97 11.74 -9.06
CA VAL A 24 -1.97 10.67 -8.06
C VAL A 24 -0.59 10.62 -7.39
N LEU A 25 -0.58 10.72 -6.06
CA LEU A 25 0.59 10.45 -5.25
C LEU A 25 0.49 9.02 -4.70
N THR A 26 1.36 8.13 -5.17
CA THR A 26 1.44 6.76 -4.63
C THR A 26 2.45 6.72 -3.49
N LEU A 27 2.00 6.29 -2.31
CA LEU A 27 2.81 6.16 -1.10
C LEU A 27 3.63 4.87 -1.13
N ASN A 28 4.61 4.84 -2.02
CA ASN A 28 5.57 3.76 -2.15
C ASN A 28 6.97 4.36 -2.01
N LYS A 29 7.49 4.42 -0.78
CA LYS A 29 8.79 5.01 -0.45
C LYS A 29 9.90 4.21 -1.14
N PRO A 30 10.62 4.79 -2.13
CA PRO A 30 11.75 4.11 -2.73
C PRO A 30 12.88 3.94 -1.72
N ASP A 31 13.64 2.85 -1.83
CA ASP A 31 14.81 2.62 -0.97
C ASP A 31 15.78 3.80 -1.00
N GLY A 32 16.16 4.29 0.19
CA GLY A 32 17.05 5.44 0.34
C GLY A 32 16.43 6.81 0.05
N SER A 33 15.15 6.89 -0.33
CA SER A 33 14.44 8.16 -0.52
C SER A 33 14.09 8.82 0.81
N THR A 34 14.30 10.13 0.90
CA THR A 34 14.00 10.93 2.10
C THR A 34 12.60 11.56 2.08
N GLY A 35 12.00 11.74 0.90
CA GLY A 35 10.69 12.38 0.76
C GLY A 35 10.26 12.60 -0.69
N ILE A 36 9.19 13.36 -0.86
CA ILE A 36 8.73 13.88 -2.15
C ILE A 36 9.18 15.33 -2.33
N THR A 37 9.44 15.73 -3.56
CA THR A 37 9.81 17.10 -3.91
C THR A 37 8.57 17.88 -4.34
N VAL A 38 8.39 19.07 -3.76
CA VAL A 38 7.46 20.09 -4.24
C VAL A 38 8.25 21.25 -4.85
N GLU A 39 7.91 21.62 -6.08
CA GLU A 39 8.55 22.71 -6.82
C GLU A 39 7.53 23.77 -7.22
N VAL A 40 7.95 25.03 -7.24
CA VAL A 40 7.19 26.13 -7.80
C VAL A 40 8.10 26.89 -8.75
N SER A 41 7.77 26.88 -10.05
CA SER A 41 8.53 27.60 -11.06
C SER A 41 8.62 29.09 -10.74
N ARG A 42 9.64 29.78 -11.26
CA ARG A 42 9.78 31.23 -11.08
C ARG A 42 8.54 31.98 -11.53
N TRP A 43 8.18 33.04 -10.79
CA TRP A 43 7.04 33.91 -11.08
C TRP A 43 7.47 35.37 -11.32
N PRO A 44 6.66 36.20 -12.01
CA PRO A 44 7.11 37.49 -12.54
C PRO A 44 7.57 38.54 -11.51
N PHE A 45 7.17 38.43 -10.25
CA PHE A 45 7.46 39.39 -9.17
C PHE A 45 8.13 38.70 -7.97
N MET A 46 8.81 37.58 -8.22
CA MET A 46 9.68 36.92 -7.27
C MET A 46 10.79 37.90 -6.84
N ALA A 47 11.06 38.00 -5.55
CA ALA A 47 12.10 38.86 -5.01
C ALA A 47 12.76 38.21 -3.79
N LEU A 48 14.06 38.46 -3.62
CA LEU A 48 14.84 37.95 -2.50
C LEU A 48 14.26 38.42 -1.17
N GLY A 49 14.23 37.52 -0.19
CA GLY A 49 13.71 37.78 1.14
C GLY A 49 12.19 37.86 1.24
N GLN A 50 11.44 37.65 0.15
CA GLN A 50 9.98 37.49 0.22
C GLN A 50 9.63 36.25 1.06
N PRO A 51 8.80 36.37 2.11
CA PRO A 51 8.37 35.24 2.89
C PRO A 51 7.47 34.31 2.07
N THR A 52 7.82 33.03 2.03
CA THR A 52 7.07 31.98 1.36
C THR A 52 6.59 30.94 2.38
N THR A 53 5.39 30.40 2.15
CA THR A 53 4.79 29.38 3.01
C THR A 53 4.21 28.27 2.14
N LEU A 54 4.43 27.03 2.55
CA LEU A 54 3.80 25.85 1.96
C LEU A 54 3.11 25.05 3.05
N HIS A 55 1.81 24.83 2.87
CA HIS A 55 1.05 23.87 3.66
C HIS A 55 0.66 22.66 2.81
N ALA A 56 0.69 21.48 3.41
CA ALA A 56 0.09 20.27 2.87
C ALA A 56 -1.07 19.84 3.77
N CYS A 57 -2.28 19.82 3.23
CA CYS A 57 -3.50 19.51 3.95
C CYS A 57 -4.09 18.19 3.46
N GLY A 58 -4.40 17.27 4.36
CA GLY A 58 -4.93 15.97 3.99
C GLY A 58 -5.75 15.34 5.11
N GLN A 59 -5.88 14.02 5.04
CA GLN A 59 -6.53 13.20 6.06
C GLN A 59 -5.62 12.04 6.44
N THR A 60 -5.51 11.75 7.74
CA THR A 60 -4.85 10.57 8.27
C THR A 60 -5.73 9.33 8.08
N SER A 61 -5.15 8.14 8.23
CA SER A 61 -5.82 6.85 7.98
C SER A 61 -7.10 6.65 8.81
N ASP A 62 -7.15 7.22 10.02
CA ASP A 62 -8.33 7.27 10.90
C ASP A 62 -9.43 8.26 10.44
N GLY A 63 -9.14 9.11 9.45
CA GLY A 63 -10.02 10.14 8.90
C GLY A 63 -9.85 11.53 9.53
N SER A 64 -8.97 11.70 10.52
CA SER A 64 -8.70 13.00 11.12
C SER A 64 -8.02 13.94 10.10
N PRO A 65 -8.32 15.26 10.11
CA PRO A 65 -7.64 16.19 9.23
C PRO A 65 -6.20 16.41 9.69
N ILE A 66 -5.28 16.51 8.73
CA ILE A 66 -3.88 16.86 8.99
C ILE A 66 -3.48 18.09 8.17
N MET A 67 -2.69 18.98 8.79
CA MET A 67 -2.06 20.11 8.12
C MET A 67 -0.57 20.11 8.47
N LEU A 68 0.26 19.81 7.49
CA LEU A 68 1.70 19.86 7.58
C LEU A 68 2.18 21.25 7.15
N ARG A 69 3.01 21.88 7.97
CA ARG A 69 3.65 23.16 7.66
C ARG A 69 5.06 22.88 7.14
N ILE A 70 5.19 22.78 5.82
CA ILE A 70 6.42 22.37 5.14
C ILE A 70 7.44 23.50 5.10
N ALA A 71 6.96 24.73 4.90
CA ALA A 71 7.74 25.95 5.02
C ALA A 71 6.85 27.03 5.64
N ASP A 72 7.42 27.83 6.55
CA ASP A 72 6.68 28.87 7.28
C ASP A 72 7.38 30.22 7.21
N ALA A 73 6.83 31.13 6.41
CA ALA A 73 7.34 32.48 6.22
C ALA A 73 8.85 32.50 5.92
N GLU A 74 9.33 31.49 5.21
CA GLU A 74 10.75 31.33 4.91
C GLU A 74 11.16 32.36 3.87
N PRO A 75 12.23 33.14 4.12
CA PRO A 75 12.68 34.15 3.19
C PRO A 75 13.27 33.49 1.95
N LEU A 76 12.78 33.91 0.79
CA LEU A 76 13.26 33.44 -0.51
C LEU A 76 14.76 33.72 -0.69
N THR A 77 15.52 32.68 -0.99
CA THR A 77 16.98 32.68 -1.11
C THR A 77 17.46 33.05 -2.52
N GLN A 78 18.76 33.35 -2.67
CA GLN A 78 19.37 33.61 -3.99
C GLN A 78 19.20 32.43 -4.94
N GLN A 79 19.45 31.21 -4.45
CA GLN A 79 19.33 30.00 -5.25
C GLN A 79 17.90 29.81 -5.76
N GLU A 80 16.90 29.99 -4.88
CA GLU A 80 15.49 29.84 -5.28
C GLU A 80 15.06 30.92 -6.27
N PHE A 81 15.58 32.14 -6.17
CA PHE A 81 15.32 33.19 -7.14
C PHE A 81 15.84 32.83 -8.54
N GLU A 82 16.99 32.15 -8.62
CA GLU A 82 17.62 31.72 -9.87
C GLU A 82 16.98 30.45 -10.45
N GLU A 83 16.67 29.47 -9.61
CA GLU A 83 16.29 28.11 -10.02
C GLU A 83 14.78 27.84 -9.89
N GLY A 84 14.08 28.56 -9.01
CA GLY A 84 12.70 28.26 -8.57
C GLY A 84 12.64 27.81 -7.11
N TRP A 85 11.45 27.85 -6.51
CA TRP A 85 11.27 27.44 -5.12
C TRP A 85 11.10 25.93 -5.02
N ARG A 86 11.76 25.29 -4.04
CA ARG A 86 11.74 23.83 -3.87
C ARG A 86 11.79 23.43 -2.41
N ARG A 87 10.96 22.48 -1.98
CA ARG A 87 11.06 21.82 -0.66
C ARG A 87 10.81 20.32 -0.76
N THR A 88 11.35 19.58 0.19
CA THR A 88 11.10 18.15 0.37
C THR A 88 10.09 17.95 1.50
N ILE A 89 9.04 17.17 1.26
CA ILE A 89 8.15 16.67 2.31
C ILE A 89 8.61 15.26 2.67
N ALA A 90 8.93 15.02 3.95
CA ALA A 90 9.46 13.73 4.37
C ALA A 90 8.42 12.61 4.18
N TRP A 91 8.88 11.42 3.82
CA TRP A 91 7.98 10.26 3.67
C TRP A 91 7.26 9.90 4.98
N ASP A 92 7.94 10.10 6.11
CA ASP A 92 7.40 9.77 7.42
C ASP A 92 6.20 10.65 7.80
N ASP A 93 6.11 11.87 7.23
CA ASP A 93 4.95 12.77 7.39
C ASP A 93 3.77 12.36 6.48
N LEU A 94 4.01 11.53 5.47
CA LEU A 94 3.04 11.13 4.46
C LEU A 94 2.50 9.71 4.66
N GLN A 95 3.21 8.86 5.42
CA GLN A 95 2.93 7.43 5.52
C GLN A 95 1.54 7.10 6.09
N ASP A 96 0.99 7.98 6.92
CA ASP A 96 -0.33 7.79 7.55
C ASP A 96 -1.46 8.46 6.75
N LEU A 97 -1.20 9.00 5.55
CA LEU A 97 -2.27 9.59 4.76
C LEU A 97 -3.28 8.52 4.31
N LYS A 98 -4.56 8.88 4.40
CA LYS A 98 -5.67 8.01 4.05
C LYS A 98 -5.69 7.70 2.57
N HIS A 99 -5.74 6.42 2.24
CA HIS A 99 -5.99 5.96 0.88
C HIS A 99 -7.27 6.57 0.30
N ASN A 100 -7.24 6.95 -0.99
CA ASN A 100 -8.32 7.62 -1.72
C ASN A 100 -8.74 9.00 -1.19
N SER A 101 -8.03 9.55 -0.21
CA SER A 101 -8.20 10.95 0.19
C SER A 101 -7.48 11.90 -0.77
N GLN A 102 -7.63 13.20 -0.51
CA GLN A 102 -6.92 14.25 -1.22
C GLN A 102 -5.84 14.84 -0.32
N LEU A 103 -4.65 15.04 -0.89
CA LEU A 103 -3.59 15.87 -0.33
C LEU A 103 -3.56 17.18 -1.13
N MET A 104 -3.96 18.28 -0.50
CA MET A 104 -3.90 19.61 -1.10
C MET A 104 -2.61 20.33 -0.72
N LEU A 105 -1.87 20.81 -1.70
CA LEU A 105 -0.73 21.68 -1.47
C LEU A 105 -1.12 23.14 -1.73
N ILE A 106 -0.90 23.97 -0.71
CA ILE A 106 -1.24 25.39 -0.71
C ILE A 106 0.05 26.18 -0.56
N PHE A 107 0.53 26.73 -1.67
CA PHE A 107 1.67 27.64 -1.69
C PHE A 107 1.19 29.09 -1.68
N GLN A 108 1.84 29.90 -0.85
CA GLN A 108 1.52 31.31 -0.72
C GLN A 108 2.78 32.13 -0.48
N LEU A 109 2.72 33.41 -0.85
CA LEU A 109 3.79 34.36 -0.56
C LEU A 109 3.24 35.64 0.06
N ALA A 110 4.04 36.29 0.90
CA ALA A 110 3.77 37.64 1.35
C ALA A 110 4.38 38.64 0.36
N LEU A 111 3.57 39.55 -0.20
CA LEU A 111 4.05 40.58 -1.13
C LEU A 111 4.85 41.67 -0.44
N ASN A 112 4.55 41.95 0.85
CA ASN A 112 5.20 42.96 1.66
C ASN A 112 5.62 42.37 3.02
N ASN A 113 6.75 42.85 3.58
CA ASN A 113 7.25 42.44 4.90
C ASN A 113 6.63 43.23 6.07
N ALA A 114 5.54 43.98 5.85
CA ALA A 114 4.97 44.89 6.84
C ALA A 114 3.43 44.78 6.91
N GLY A 115 2.90 44.20 8.00
CA GLY A 115 1.48 44.26 8.37
C GLY A 115 0.61 43.06 8.00
N CYS A 116 -0.70 43.17 8.29
CA CYS A 116 -1.75 42.17 8.05
C CYS A 116 -2.14 42.02 6.55
N ASP A 117 -1.17 42.08 5.64
CA ASP A 117 -1.45 41.92 4.22
C ASP A 117 -1.84 40.46 3.93
N CYS A 118 -2.91 40.26 3.14
CA CYS A 118 -3.33 38.93 2.72
C CYS A 118 -2.24 38.32 1.82
N PRO A 119 -1.74 37.11 2.10
CA PRO A 119 -0.75 36.47 1.25
C PRO A 119 -1.34 36.20 -0.13
N LEU A 120 -0.51 36.30 -1.16
CA LEU A 120 -0.89 35.91 -2.50
C LEU A 120 -0.88 34.38 -2.60
N LEU A 121 -2.06 33.79 -2.81
CA LEU A 121 -2.23 32.36 -3.02
C LEU A 121 -1.95 31.99 -4.47
N PHE A 122 -1.12 30.97 -4.66
CA PHE A 122 -0.92 30.36 -5.96
C PHE A 122 -2.05 29.34 -6.21
N PRO A 123 -2.32 28.96 -7.46
CA PRO A 123 -3.26 27.89 -7.76
C PRO A 123 -2.87 26.63 -6.95
N PRO A 124 -3.74 26.14 -6.06
CA PRO A 124 -3.42 24.94 -5.28
C PRO A 124 -3.41 23.72 -6.20
N ILE A 125 -2.68 22.69 -5.81
CA ILE A 125 -2.83 21.36 -6.41
C ILE A 125 -3.50 20.41 -5.43
N SER A 126 -4.32 19.51 -5.96
CA SER A 126 -4.96 18.43 -5.20
C SER A 126 -4.49 17.10 -5.78
N LEU A 127 -3.81 16.32 -4.95
CA LEU A 127 -3.30 15.01 -5.32
C LEU A 127 -4.18 13.93 -4.67
N LYS A 128 -4.64 12.97 -5.46
CA LYS A 128 -5.28 11.77 -4.94
C LYS A 128 -4.22 10.89 -4.29
N VAL A 129 -4.41 10.54 -3.02
CA VAL A 129 -3.51 9.64 -2.28
C VAL A 129 -3.81 8.19 -2.63
N ARG A 130 -2.79 7.45 -3.06
CA ARG A 130 -2.84 6.00 -3.29
C ARG A 130 -1.87 5.31 -2.33
N VAL A 131 -2.41 4.51 -1.41
CA VAL A 131 -1.62 3.63 -0.55
C VAL A 131 -1.65 2.26 -1.22
N PRO A 132 -0.51 1.66 -1.56
CA PRO A 132 -0.48 0.28 -2.04
C PRO A 132 -1.09 -0.66 -1.00
N PHE A 133 -1.96 -1.57 -1.46
CA PHE A 133 -2.54 -2.59 -0.59
C PHE A 133 -1.57 -3.76 -0.46
N GLU A 134 -1.28 -4.20 0.77
CA GLU A 134 -0.58 -5.45 1.06
C GLU A 134 -1.15 -6.11 2.32
N ASP A 135 -1.42 -7.41 2.24
CA ASP A 135 -1.75 -8.29 3.35
C ASP A 135 -0.79 -9.47 3.34
N LEU A 136 0.08 -9.56 4.36
CA LEU A 136 1.15 -10.53 4.44
C LEU A 136 1.02 -11.39 5.70
N THR A 137 1.00 -12.70 5.54
CA THR A 137 1.00 -13.69 6.63
C THR A 137 2.29 -14.50 6.61
N THR A 138 3.17 -14.26 7.58
CA THR A 138 4.43 -15.01 7.78
C THR A 138 4.35 -16.08 8.86
N PHE A 139 3.26 -16.13 9.61
CA PHE A 139 3.06 -17.00 10.79
C PHE A 139 4.05 -16.76 11.94
N SER A 140 4.84 -15.68 11.90
CA SER A 140 5.84 -15.36 12.93
C SER A 140 5.23 -14.92 14.26
N ASP A 141 4.03 -14.33 14.22
CA ASP A 141 3.36 -13.75 15.39
C ASP A 141 2.51 -14.82 16.10
N ALA A 142 3.13 -15.98 16.31
CA ALA A 142 2.44 -17.21 16.69
C ALA A 142 1.69 -17.13 18.03
N GLU A 143 2.05 -16.16 18.87
CA GLU A 143 1.55 -15.98 20.23
C GLU A 143 0.31 -15.07 20.34
N GLU A 144 0.03 -14.21 19.34
CA GLU A 144 -1.05 -13.22 19.41
C GLU A 144 -2.21 -13.51 18.43
N ALA A 145 -1.89 -13.67 17.15
CA ALA A 145 -2.86 -13.93 16.09
C ALA A 145 -2.15 -14.64 14.93
N PRO A 146 -1.82 -15.93 15.06
CA PRO A 146 -0.83 -16.61 14.23
C PRO A 146 -1.18 -16.58 12.73
N TRP A 147 -2.46 -16.36 12.40
CA TRP A 147 -3.01 -16.56 11.06
C TRP A 147 -3.42 -15.26 10.38
N ASN A 148 -3.18 -14.07 10.98
CA ASN A 148 -3.52 -12.78 10.35
C ASN A 148 -4.96 -12.76 9.78
N GLY A 149 -5.95 -13.19 10.57
CA GLY A 149 -7.37 -13.21 10.16
C GLY A 149 -7.78 -14.33 9.21
N TRP A 150 -6.88 -15.22 8.78
CA TRP A 150 -7.25 -16.45 8.08
C TRP A 150 -7.93 -17.43 9.04
N THR A 151 -8.91 -18.19 8.53
CA THR A 151 -9.69 -19.16 9.29
C THR A 151 -9.67 -20.54 8.63
N LYS A 152 -9.79 -21.61 9.44
CA LYS A 152 -9.90 -22.98 8.95
C LYS A 152 -11.14 -23.14 8.07
N GLY A 153 -10.95 -23.76 6.92
CA GLY A 153 -12.05 -24.24 6.09
C GLY A 153 -12.49 -25.67 6.47
N PRO A 154 -13.60 -26.15 5.89
CA PRO A 154 -14.18 -27.46 6.20
C PRO A 154 -13.25 -28.65 5.88
N ALA A 155 -12.28 -28.49 4.97
CA ALA A 155 -11.34 -29.56 4.61
C ALA A 155 -10.13 -29.69 5.57
N ALA A 156 -10.11 -28.91 6.66
CA ALA A 156 -9.07 -28.95 7.70
C ALA A 156 -9.67 -28.98 9.11
N ILE A 157 -10.78 -29.72 9.28
CA ILE A 157 -11.55 -29.77 10.52
C ILE A 157 -10.80 -30.43 11.70
N ASP A 158 -9.80 -31.27 11.40
CA ASP A 158 -9.04 -31.94 12.45
C ASP A 158 -8.19 -30.92 13.25
N PRO A 159 -8.18 -31.00 14.60
CA PRO A 159 -7.35 -30.11 15.43
C PRO A 159 -5.84 -30.21 15.15
N GLY A 160 -5.37 -31.36 14.65
CA GLY A 160 -3.98 -31.59 14.27
C GLY A 160 -3.60 -31.03 12.89
N ASP A 161 -4.58 -30.58 12.09
CA ASP A 161 -4.35 -29.90 10.82
C ASP A 161 -4.12 -28.40 11.02
N LEU A 162 -3.35 -27.81 10.10
CA LEU A 162 -3.02 -26.38 10.07
C LEU A 162 -2.40 -25.91 11.40
N VAL A 163 -1.36 -26.60 11.87
CA VAL A 163 -0.64 -26.23 13.09
C VAL A 163 0.56 -25.36 12.71
N VAL A 164 0.63 -24.17 13.29
CA VAL A 164 1.82 -23.32 13.16
C VAL A 164 2.96 -23.96 13.92
N ALA A 165 4.10 -24.15 13.26
CA ALA A 165 5.31 -24.66 13.89
C ALA A 165 6.53 -23.92 13.35
N LYS A 166 7.59 -23.93 14.16
CA LYS A 166 8.90 -23.45 13.74
C LYS A 166 9.57 -24.52 12.87
N ASP A 167 10.09 -24.08 11.73
CA ASP A 167 10.76 -24.88 10.71
C ASP A 167 12.09 -24.18 10.42
N GLU A 168 13.14 -24.64 11.11
CA GLU A 168 14.43 -23.94 11.19
C GLU A 168 14.25 -22.50 11.74
N ASP A 169 14.54 -21.49 10.93
CA ASP A 169 14.48 -20.07 11.33
C ASP A 169 13.17 -19.38 10.94
N ILE A 170 12.22 -20.11 10.32
CA ILE A 170 10.93 -19.57 9.89
C ILE A 170 9.77 -20.24 10.61
N TYR A 171 8.60 -19.61 10.58
CA TYR A 171 7.33 -20.22 10.98
C TYR A 171 6.54 -20.64 9.74
N VAL A 172 5.91 -21.81 9.83
CA VAL A 172 5.12 -22.40 8.75
C VAL A 172 3.81 -22.95 9.29
N LEU A 173 2.79 -22.99 8.45
CA LEU A 173 1.51 -23.63 8.73
C LEU A 173 1.54 -25.06 8.18
N ASN A 174 1.59 -26.05 9.07
CA ASN A 174 1.61 -27.46 8.67
C ASN A 174 0.20 -28.02 8.53
N ASN A 175 -0.15 -28.49 7.34
CA ASN A 175 -1.29 -29.36 7.15
C ASN A 175 -0.84 -30.82 7.15
N ARG A 176 -1.32 -31.61 8.11
CA ARG A 176 -1.01 -33.04 8.23
C ARG A 176 -2.05 -33.92 7.57
N THR A 177 -3.18 -33.33 7.17
CA THR A 177 -4.30 -34.00 6.51
C THR A 177 -4.68 -35.28 7.23
N TYR A 178 -5.05 -35.19 8.51
CA TYR A 178 -5.29 -36.39 9.34
C TYR A 178 -6.48 -37.25 8.88
N THR A 179 -7.34 -36.74 8.00
CA THR A 179 -8.58 -37.40 7.58
C THR A 179 -8.63 -37.59 6.07
N ASN A 180 -9.46 -38.53 5.59
CA ASN A 180 -9.76 -38.62 4.16
C ASN A 180 -10.70 -37.50 3.66
N ALA A 181 -11.14 -36.60 4.55
CA ALA A 181 -11.96 -35.43 4.23
C ALA A 181 -11.11 -34.16 4.06
N SER A 182 -9.95 -34.31 3.42
CA SER A 182 -8.95 -33.22 3.25
C SER A 182 -8.98 -32.53 1.88
N ALA A 183 -9.99 -32.79 1.05
CA ALA A 183 -10.24 -32.01 -0.17
C ALA A 183 -11.33 -30.95 0.06
N GLY A 184 -11.12 -29.76 -0.48
CA GLY A 184 -11.95 -28.58 -0.31
C GLY A 184 -11.17 -27.39 0.25
N ILE A 185 -11.90 -26.37 0.73
CA ILE A 185 -11.31 -25.18 1.32
C ILE A 185 -10.61 -25.58 2.63
N ILE A 186 -9.30 -25.34 2.70
CA ILE A 186 -8.49 -25.59 3.90
C ILE A 186 -8.33 -24.30 4.71
N LEU A 187 -8.26 -23.16 4.05
CA LEU A 187 -8.02 -21.87 4.67
C LEU A 187 -8.73 -20.79 3.87
N GLU A 188 -9.41 -19.87 4.55
CA GLU A 188 -10.10 -18.74 3.92
C GLU A 188 -9.95 -17.46 4.72
N LYS A 189 -10.06 -16.31 4.05
CA LYS A 189 -10.06 -15.00 4.68
C LYS A 189 -11.04 -14.08 3.95
N ASN A 190 -11.87 -13.41 4.74
CA ASN A 190 -12.80 -12.40 4.24
C ASN A 190 -12.13 -11.04 4.24
N PHE A 191 -11.87 -10.49 3.06
CA PHE A 191 -11.43 -9.11 2.88
C PHE A 191 -12.65 -8.20 2.79
N ALA A 192 -12.53 -6.98 3.31
CA ALA A 192 -13.59 -5.97 3.30
C ALA A 192 -13.12 -4.58 2.82
N ASN A 193 -11.87 -4.49 2.38
CA ASN A 193 -11.16 -3.27 2.03
C ASN A 193 -10.43 -3.38 0.66
N LEU A 194 -10.88 -4.29 -0.21
CA LEU A 194 -10.41 -4.30 -1.59
C LEU A 194 -11.04 -3.12 -2.37
N GLU A 195 -10.48 -2.83 -3.54
CA GLU A 195 -11.01 -1.83 -4.45
C GLU A 195 -11.61 -2.50 -5.68
N ALA A 196 -12.88 -2.22 -5.95
CA ALA A 196 -13.55 -2.75 -7.14
C ALA A 196 -12.84 -2.28 -8.42
N GLY A 197 -12.57 -3.21 -9.33
CA GLY A 197 -11.84 -2.99 -10.57
C GLY A 197 -10.31 -2.99 -10.43
N THR A 198 -9.77 -3.03 -9.20
CA THR A 198 -8.33 -3.14 -8.97
C THR A 198 -7.88 -4.60 -9.08
N ARG A 199 -6.73 -4.81 -9.74
CA ARG A 199 -6.10 -6.13 -9.85
C ARG A 199 -5.23 -6.38 -8.62
N TYR A 200 -5.29 -7.60 -8.12
CA TYR A 200 -4.51 -8.08 -6.99
C TYR A 200 -3.74 -9.33 -7.38
N GLU A 201 -2.53 -9.47 -6.83
CA GLU A 201 -1.80 -10.72 -6.78
C GLU A 201 -2.17 -11.44 -5.49
N PHE A 202 -2.43 -12.74 -5.58
CA PHE A 202 -2.62 -13.62 -4.43
C PHE A 202 -1.70 -14.83 -4.60
N GLY A 203 -0.84 -15.05 -3.61
CA GLY A 203 0.11 -16.15 -3.65
C GLY A 203 0.58 -16.62 -2.29
N LEU A 204 1.25 -17.76 -2.30
CA LEU A 204 1.86 -18.39 -1.13
C LEU A 204 2.97 -19.35 -1.56
N GLN A 205 3.78 -19.78 -0.59
CA GLN A 205 4.80 -20.81 -0.79
C GLN A 205 4.38 -22.11 -0.11
N VAL A 206 4.51 -23.22 -0.85
CA VAL A 206 4.14 -24.57 -0.40
C VAL A 206 5.34 -25.48 -0.53
N ARG A 207 5.47 -26.45 0.39
CA ARG A 207 6.25 -27.66 0.14
C ARG A 207 5.55 -28.87 0.71
N ARG A 208 5.79 -30.03 0.11
CA ARG A 208 5.41 -31.30 0.71
C ARG A 208 6.24 -31.59 1.97
N THR A 209 5.69 -32.33 2.93
CA THR A 209 6.41 -32.69 4.18
C THR A 209 6.69 -34.19 4.34
N ASN A 210 6.29 -35.02 3.37
CA ASN A 210 6.58 -36.46 3.32
C ASN A 210 6.79 -36.96 1.89
N THR A 211 7.04 -38.26 1.73
CA THR A 211 7.28 -38.93 0.44
C THR A 211 6.27 -40.03 0.11
N SER A 212 5.10 -40.03 0.75
CA SER A 212 4.04 -41.03 0.54
C SER A 212 3.47 -40.98 -0.89
N SER A 213 2.52 -41.86 -1.24
CA SER A 213 1.99 -41.90 -2.62
C SER A 213 1.08 -40.72 -2.97
N SER A 214 0.24 -40.25 -2.04
CA SER A 214 -0.70 -39.15 -2.31
C SER A 214 0.02 -37.81 -2.31
N VAL A 215 0.04 -37.12 -3.45
CA VAL A 215 0.72 -35.83 -3.61
C VAL A 215 -0.24 -34.68 -3.25
N PRO A 216 0.23 -33.65 -2.53
CA PRO A 216 -0.55 -32.44 -2.33
C PRO A 216 -0.86 -31.72 -3.64
N SER A 217 -2.12 -31.35 -3.82
CA SER A 217 -2.59 -30.59 -4.97
C SER A 217 -3.42 -29.42 -4.48
N LEU A 218 -3.00 -28.19 -4.79
CA LEU A 218 -3.60 -26.97 -4.26
C LEU A 218 -3.98 -25.97 -5.37
N SER A 219 -5.01 -25.16 -5.11
CA SER A 219 -5.36 -24.00 -5.93
C SER A 219 -5.78 -22.81 -5.07
N LEU A 220 -5.83 -21.63 -5.69
CA LEU A 220 -6.25 -20.38 -5.09
C LEU A 220 -7.55 -19.89 -5.75
N ALA A 221 -8.45 -19.34 -4.93
CA ALA A 221 -9.70 -18.74 -5.40
C ALA A 221 -9.97 -17.39 -4.73
N ALA A 222 -10.69 -16.53 -5.44
CA ALA A 222 -11.17 -15.24 -4.99
C ALA A 222 -12.67 -15.10 -5.30
N GLY A 223 -13.52 -15.36 -4.31
CA GLY A 223 -14.96 -15.46 -4.52
C GLY A 223 -15.30 -16.55 -5.55
N THR A 224 -15.85 -16.15 -6.69
CA THR A 224 -16.16 -17.05 -7.82
C THR A 224 -15.03 -17.15 -8.85
N GLN A 225 -13.95 -16.39 -8.69
CA GLN A 225 -12.83 -16.36 -9.62
C GLN A 225 -11.78 -17.42 -9.27
N THR A 226 -11.35 -18.19 -10.26
CA THR A 226 -10.17 -19.04 -10.18
C THR A 226 -8.92 -18.17 -10.27
N VAL A 227 -8.11 -18.14 -9.21
CA VAL A 227 -6.84 -17.39 -9.18
C VAL A 227 -5.73 -18.24 -9.77
N THR A 228 -5.71 -19.53 -9.44
CA THR A 228 -4.83 -20.54 -10.04
C THR A 228 -5.59 -21.82 -10.31
N GLU A 229 -5.15 -22.56 -11.33
CA GLU A 229 -5.55 -23.96 -11.51
C GLU A 229 -4.94 -24.85 -10.41
N ALA A 230 -5.48 -26.06 -10.24
CA ALA A 230 -4.90 -27.05 -9.34
C ALA A 230 -3.46 -27.39 -9.79
N LYS A 231 -2.52 -27.28 -8.84
CA LYS A 231 -1.10 -27.60 -9.04
C LYS A 231 -0.66 -28.63 -8.02
N ASP A 232 0.05 -29.65 -8.50
CA ASP A 232 0.68 -30.66 -7.65
C ASP A 232 2.02 -30.19 -7.09
N PHE A 233 2.30 -30.56 -5.83
CA PHE A 233 3.52 -30.25 -5.09
C PHE A 233 4.20 -31.55 -4.64
N PRO A 234 4.92 -32.26 -5.53
CA PRO A 234 5.53 -33.55 -5.20
C PRO A 234 6.82 -33.42 -4.38
N ALA A 235 7.48 -32.27 -4.43
CA ALA A 235 8.79 -32.04 -3.85
C ALA A 235 8.72 -31.51 -2.40
N MET A 236 9.73 -31.86 -1.59
CA MET A 236 9.94 -31.29 -0.25
C MET A 236 10.72 -29.97 -0.29
N THR A 237 10.70 -29.29 -1.43
CA THR A 237 11.28 -27.96 -1.66
C THR A 237 10.18 -26.92 -1.76
N TRP A 238 10.46 -25.69 -1.35
CA TRP A 238 9.50 -24.59 -1.46
C TRP A 238 9.23 -24.23 -2.92
N GLU A 239 7.96 -24.20 -3.27
CA GLU A 239 7.46 -23.77 -4.58
C GLU A 239 6.39 -22.68 -4.41
N SER A 240 6.33 -21.75 -5.35
CA SER A 240 5.26 -20.75 -5.40
C SER A 240 3.96 -21.34 -5.97
N LEU A 241 2.85 -20.89 -5.39
CA LEU A 241 1.51 -20.90 -5.97
C LEU A 241 1.01 -19.47 -5.95
N GLU A 242 0.91 -18.85 -7.12
CA GLU A 242 0.58 -17.43 -7.25
C GLU A 242 -0.24 -17.19 -8.52
N GLY A 243 -1.15 -16.22 -8.43
CA GLY A 243 -1.97 -15.79 -9.54
C GLY A 243 -2.54 -14.41 -9.28
N THR A 244 -3.45 -13.97 -10.14
CA THR A 244 -4.08 -12.66 -10.00
C THR A 244 -5.58 -12.74 -10.15
N PHE A 245 -6.30 -11.88 -9.44
CA PHE A 245 -7.73 -11.66 -9.63
C PHE A 245 -8.02 -10.16 -9.71
N THR A 246 -9.20 -9.80 -10.20
CA THR A 246 -9.69 -8.41 -10.17
C THR A 246 -10.85 -8.36 -9.19
N ALA A 247 -10.78 -7.51 -8.17
CA ALA A 247 -11.85 -7.46 -7.18
C ALA A 247 -13.13 -6.87 -7.81
N ASP A 248 -14.26 -7.56 -7.66
CA ASP A 248 -15.56 -7.07 -8.14
C ASP A 248 -16.22 -6.10 -7.16
N SER A 249 -15.81 -6.14 -5.89
CA SER A 249 -16.28 -5.29 -4.81
C SER A 249 -15.21 -5.10 -3.74
N SER A 250 -15.47 -4.30 -2.71
CA SER A 250 -14.57 -4.21 -1.57
C SER A 250 -14.52 -5.46 -0.70
N GLN A 251 -15.52 -6.33 -0.84
CA GLN A 251 -15.62 -7.59 -0.14
C GLN A 251 -15.28 -8.77 -1.05
N CYS A 252 -14.37 -9.62 -0.61
CA CYS A 252 -14.02 -10.85 -1.32
C CYS A 252 -13.49 -11.88 -0.32
N THR A 253 -13.96 -13.12 -0.43
CA THR A 253 -13.38 -14.24 0.30
C THR A 253 -12.28 -14.85 -0.55
N LEU A 254 -11.05 -14.83 -0.04
CA LEU A 254 -9.95 -15.58 -0.64
C LEU A 254 -9.85 -16.94 0.03
N ALA A 255 -9.60 -17.97 -0.78
CA ALA A 255 -9.54 -19.34 -0.31
C ALA A 255 -8.32 -20.08 -0.88
N ILE A 256 -7.73 -20.93 -0.05
CA ILE A 256 -6.76 -21.95 -0.43
C ILE A 256 -7.51 -23.28 -0.41
N ILE A 257 -7.42 -24.03 -1.50
CA ILE A 257 -8.21 -25.24 -1.74
C ILE A 257 -7.25 -26.41 -1.93
N SER A 258 -7.50 -27.53 -1.23
CA SER A 258 -6.85 -28.80 -1.51
C SER A 258 -7.72 -29.68 -2.40
N HIS A 259 -7.10 -30.36 -3.37
CA HIS A 259 -7.80 -31.26 -4.30
C HIS A 259 -7.57 -32.74 -3.99
N THR A 260 -6.80 -33.05 -2.95
CA THR A 260 -6.44 -34.43 -2.59
C THR A 260 -7.21 -34.88 -1.34
N ALA A 261 -8.16 -35.79 -1.50
CA ALA A 261 -8.96 -36.35 -0.40
C ALA A 261 -8.25 -37.56 0.25
N SER A 262 -7.13 -37.33 0.94
CA SER A 262 -6.31 -38.40 1.52
C SER A 262 -5.83 -38.06 2.92
N GLY A 263 -6.08 -38.97 3.87
CA GLY A 263 -5.58 -38.93 5.25
C GLY A 263 -4.12 -39.35 5.40
N SER A 264 -3.48 -39.67 4.29
CA SER A 264 -2.11 -40.17 4.22
C SER A 264 -1.41 -39.53 3.03
N GLY A 265 -0.31 -38.83 3.28
CA GLY A 265 0.59 -38.35 2.23
C GLY A 265 0.32 -36.95 1.70
N ASN A 266 -0.91 -36.45 1.81
CA ASN A 266 -1.31 -35.09 1.41
C ASN A 266 -0.80 -34.01 2.40
N ASP A 267 0.36 -34.24 3.00
CA ASP A 267 0.89 -33.40 4.06
C ASP A 267 1.82 -32.34 3.42
N TYR A 268 1.64 -31.10 3.82
CA TYR A 268 2.40 -29.96 3.31
C TYR A 268 2.54 -28.86 4.35
N ALA A 269 3.52 -27.99 4.12
CA ALA A 269 3.70 -26.77 4.86
C ALA A 269 3.45 -25.56 3.94
N ILE A 270 2.79 -24.54 4.48
CA ILE A 270 2.60 -23.25 3.82
C ILE A 270 3.42 -22.19 4.56
N LYS A 271 4.04 -21.29 3.82
CA LYS A 271 4.59 -20.04 4.35
C LYS A 271 4.23 -18.86 3.45
N ARG A 272 4.27 -17.67 4.04
CA ARG A 272 4.24 -16.39 3.33
C ARG A 272 3.04 -16.25 2.39
N ILE A 273 1.83 -16.25 2.95
CA ILE A 273 0.62 -15.92 2.18
C ILE A 273 0.63 -14.40 1.95
N CYS A 274 0.51 -13.96 0.70
CA CYS A 274 0.58 -12.55 0.32
C CYS A 274 -0.59 -12.19 -0.61
N VAL A 275 -1.25 -11.08 -0.32
CA VAL A 275 -2.22 -10.44 -1.21
C VAL A 275 -1.81 -8.99 -1.39
N ARG A 276 -1.61 -8.52 -2.62
CA ARG A 276 -1.17 -7.14 -2.88
C ARG A 276 -1.78 -6.54 -4.14
N SER A 277 -2.00 -5.24 -4.15
CA SER A 277 -2.44 -4.52 -5.36
C SER A 277 -1.32 -4.49 -6.41
N VAL A 278 -1.68 -4.64 -7.69
CA VAL A 278 -0.74 -4.64 -8.84
C VAL A 278 -0.88 -3.37 -9.69
#